data_AF-A0A1F2WAW6-F1
#
_entry.id   AF-A0A1F2WAW6-F1
#
_cell.length_a   1.000
_cell.length_b   1.000
_cell.length_c   1.000
_cell.angle_alpha   90.00
_cell.angle_beta   90.00
_cell.angle_gamma   90.00
#
_symmetry.space_group_name_H-M   'P 1'
#
loop_
_entity.id
_entity.type
_entity.pdbx_description
1 polymer ?
#
loop_
_entity_poly.entity_id
_entity_poly.type
_entity_poly.pdbx_seq_one_letter_code
_entity_poly.pdbx_strand_id
1 'polypeptide(L)'
;MDNIISSYTANQAIEDGYFVELFKNRWSELTNGKPLLATNHIFNEFSLAAFQEMWNEYVTKAKTQEQKELFVTKMNSKKVWVMDDGSVFTFMFPEDY
;
A
#
# COMPACT_ATOMS: atom_id res chain seq x y z
N MET A 1 -14.30 30.17 -13.14
CA MET A 1 -13.67 29.03 -13.82
C MET A 1 -13.15 28.12 -12.72
N ASP A 2 -13.97 27.14 -12.37
CA ASP A 2 -13.72 26.21 -11.28
C ASP A 2 -12.48 25.36 -11.57
N ASN A 3 -11.55 25.42 -10.62
CA ASN A 3 -10.29 24.70 -10.63
C ASN A 3 -10.57 23.25 -10.21
N ILE A 4 -11.04 22.44 -11.16
CA ILE A 4 -11.24 21.01 -10.96
C ILE A 4 -9.86 20.35 -10.93
N ILE A 5 -9.22 20.37 -9.77
CA ILE A 5 -8.07 19.53 -9.47
C ILE A 5 -8.61 18.10 -9.54
N SER A 6 -8.18 17.39 -10.58
CA SER A 6 -8.59 16.02 -10.90
C SER A 6 -8.65 15.17 -9.65
N SER A 7 -9.86 14.76 -9.28
CA SER A 7 -10.07 13.62 -8.39
C SER A 7 -9.62 12.37 -9.15
N TYR A 8 -8.30 12.16 -9.24
CA TYR A 8 -7.73 10.95 -9.80
C TYR A 8 -8.03 9.84 -8.79
N THR A 9 -9.08 9.07 -9.08
CA THR A 9 -9.57 8.06 -8.14
C THR A 9 -8.66 6.85 -8.15
N ALA A 10 -8.49 6.19 -7.01
CA ALA A 10 -7.68 4.96 -6.91
C ALA A 10 -8.08 3.89 -7.96
N ASN A 11 -9.36 3.87 -8.39
CA ASN A 11 -9.83 3.01 -9.46
C ASN A 11 -9.20 3.32 -10.83
N GLN A 12 -9.05 4.59 -11.19
CA GLN A 12 -8.37 4.98 -12.44
C GLN A 12 -6.90 4.59 -12.41
N ALA A 13 -6.23 4.77 -11.26
CA ALA A 13 -4.84 4.36 -11.09
C ALA A 13 -4.65 2.81 -11.14
N ILE A 14 -5.63 2.03 -10.71
CA ILE A 14 -5.64 0.58 -10.89
C ILE A 14 -5.87 0.22 -12.37
N GLU A 15 -6.82 0.88 -13.04
CA GLU A 15 -7.13 0.67 -14.46
C GLU A 15 -5.97 1.07 -15.39
N ASP A 16 -5.25 2.13 -15.05
CA ASP A 16 -4.04 2.59 -15.74
C ASP A 16 -2.79 1.74 -15.42
N GLY A 17 -2.93 0.72 -14.55
CA GLY A 17 -1.85 -0.23 -14.21
C GLY A 17 -0.78 0.33 -13.27
N TYR A 18 -1.07 1.44 -12.59
CA TYR A 18 -0.18 2.00 -11.57
C TYR A 18 -0.24 1.22 -10.26
N PHE A 19 -1.39 0.61 -9.93
CA PHE A 19 -1.58 -0.21 -8.74
C PHE A 19 -1.97 -1.65 -9.05
N VAL A 20 -1.48 -2.57 -8.23
CA VAL A 20 -1.76 -4.00 -8.27
C VAL A 20 -2.44 -4.40 -6.95
N GLU A 21 -3.57 -5.09 -7.05
CA GLU A 21 -4.28 -5.64 -5.89
C GLU A 21 -3.50 -6.81 -5.26
N LEU A 22 -3.13 -6.69 -3.99
CA LEU A 22 -2.46 -7.74 -3.22
C LEU A 22 -3.45 -8.48 -2.33
N PHE A 23 -3.36 -9.80 -2.28
CA PHE A 23 -4.14 -10.66 -1.36
C PHE A 23 -5.65 -10.39 -1.36
N LYS A 24 -6.23 -10.07 -2.52
CA LYS A 24 -7.67 -9.74 -2.67
C LYS A 24 -8.62 -10.72 -1.96
N ASN A 25 -8.32 -12.01 -2.03
CA ASN A 25 -9.11 -13.07 -1.39
C ASN A 25 -9.04 -13.07 0.16
N ARG A 26 -8.18 -12.23 0.76
CA ARG A 26 -7.91 -12.19 2.21
C ARG A 26 -8.10 -10.81 2.83
N TRP A 27 -8.61 -9.83 2.09
CA TRP A 27 -8.84 -8.47 2.62
C TRP A 27 -9.74 -8.48 3.85
N SER A 28 -10.80 -9.31 3.86
CA SER A 28 -11.69 -9.43 5.02
C SER A 28 -10.95 -9.82 6.30
N GLU A 29 -9.89 -10.64 6.20
CA GLU A 29 -9.10 -11.08 7.34
C GLU A 29 -7.95 -10.13 7.68
N LEU A 30 -7.29 -9.57 6.65
CA LEU A 30 -6.04 -8.82 6.82
C LEU A 30 -6.28 -7.34 7.11
N THR A 31 -7.25 -6.74 6.42
CA THR A 31 -7.47 -5.28 6.37
C THR A 31 -8.89 -4.89 6.74
N ASN A 32 -9.67 -5.82 7.31
CA ASN A 32 -11.10 -5.66 7.59
C ASN A 32 -11.91 -5.29 6.33
N GLY A 33 -11.53 -5.85 5.19
CA GLY A 33 -12.19 -5.64 3.90
C GLY A 33 -11.65 -4.45 3.09
N LYS A 34 -10.71 -3.66 3.60
CA LYS A 34 -10.10 -2.58 2.81
C LYS A 34 -9.18 -3.14 1.71
N PRO A 35 -9.13 -2.53 0.51
CA PRO A 35 -8.14 -2.90 -0.48
C PRO A 35 -6.72 -2.78 0.05
N LEU A 36 -5.87 -3.73 -0.35
CA LEU A 36 -4.43 -3.71 -0.12
C LEU A 36 -3.75 -3.67 -1.48
N LEU A 37 -3.10 -2.57 -1.79
CA LEU A 37 -2.53 -2.29 -3.10
C LEU A 37 -1.01 -2.16 -3.02
N ALA A 38 -0.35 -2.37 -4.15
CA ALA A 38 1.06 -2.06 -4.35
C ALA A 38 1.23 -1.26 -5.63
N THR A 39 2.18 -0.32 -5.70
CA THR A 39 2.57 0.25 -6.99
C THR A 39 3.13 -0.86 -7.89
N ASN A 40 2.92 -0.76 -9.21
CA ASN A 40 3.47 -1.75 -10.14
C ASN A 40 5.00 -1.82 -10.04
N HIS A 41 5.65 -0.70 -9.74
CA HIS A 41 7.09 -0.64 -9.51
C HIS A 41 7.54 -1.54 -8.34
N ILE A 42 6.90 -1.43 -7.18
CA ILE A 42 7.25 -2.30 -6.04
C ILE A 42 6.80 -3.75 -6.26
N PHE A 43 5.69 -3.96 -6.96
CA PHE A 43 5.16 -5.29 -7.27
C PHE A 43 6.13 -6.12 -8.13
N ASN A 44 6.80 -5.50 -9.10
CA ASN A 44 7.78 -6.19 -9.94
C ASN A 44 9.10 -6.50 -9.20
N GLU A 45 9.38 -5.81 -8.09
CA GLU A 45 10.62 -5.96 -7.32
C GLU A 45 10.52 -7.00 -6.19
N PHE A 46 9.32 -7.27 -5.68
CA PHE A 46 9.12 -8.15 -4.53
C PHE A 46 8.12 -9.26 -4.81
N SER A 47 8.36 -10.42 -4.22
CA SER A 47 7.43 -11.53 -4.27
C SER A 47 6.20 -11.28 -3.37
N LEU A 48 5.11 -12.00 -3.61
CA LEU A 48 3.96 -12.00 -2.70
C LEU A 48 4.34 -12.39 -1.26
N ALA A 49 5.31 -13.30 -1.09
CA ALA A 49 5.81 -13.66 0.25
C ALA A 49 6.44 -12.44 0.95
N ALA A 50 7.24 -11.66 0.22
CA ALA A 50 7.84 -10.44 0.73
C ALA A 50 6.79 -9.40 1.15
N PHE A 51 5.72 -9.21 0.36
CA PHE A 51 4.60 -8.35 0.75
C PHE A 51 3.88 -8.85 2.01
N GLN A 52 3.73 -10.16 2.17
CA GLN A 52 3.13 -10.73 3.38
C GLN A 52 4.00 -10.46 4.62
N GLU A 53 5.33 -10.58 4.49
CA GLU A 53 6.27 -10.25 5.57
C GLU A 53 6.22 -8.76 5.93
N MET A 54 6.24 -7.87 4.93
CA MET A 54 6.10 -6.43 5.14
C MET A 54 4.77 -6.08 5.80
N TRP A 55 3.67 -6.73 5.41
CA TRP A 55 2.36 -6.56 6.03
C TRP A 55 2.34 -7.01 7.49
N ASN A 56 2.92 -8.16 7.80
CA ASN A 56 3.00 -8.67 9.17
C ASN A 56 3.83 -7.73 10.06
N GLU A 57 4.92 -7.16 9.52
CA GLU A 57 5.72 -6.16 10.22
C GLU A 57 4.91 -4.88 10.50
N TYR A 58 4.18 -4.39 9.49
CA TYR A 58 3.28 -3.24 9.63
C TYR A 58 2.25 -3.47 10.75
N VAL A 59 1.51 -4.57 10.71
CA VAL A 59 0.48 -4.91 11.72
C VAL A 59 1.09 -5.02 13.11
N THR A 60 2.28 -5.63 13.23
CA THR A 60 2.97 -5.78 14.51
C THR A 60 3.34 -4.43 15.11
N LYS A 61 3.89 -3.52 14.29
CA LYS A 61 4.29 -2.18 14.74
C LYS A 61 3.11 -1.22 14.92
N ALA A 62 2.04 -1.37 14.13
CA ALA A 62 0.79 -0.62 14.28
C ALA A 62 0.08 -0.89 15.60
N LYS A 63 0.20 -2.11 16.13
CA LYS A 63 -0.32 -2.44 17.48
C LYS A 63 0.44 -1.73 18.61
N THR A 64 1.65 -1.26 18.35
CA THR A 64 2.54 -0.69 19.38
C THR A 64 2.68 0.82 19.33
N GLN A 65 2.18 1.48 18.28
CA GLN A 65 2.37 2.91 18.06
C GLN A 65 1.03 3.54 17.64
N GLU A 66 0.62 4.64 18.27
CA GLU A 66 -0.52 5.45 17.80
C GLU A 66 -0.15 6.03 16.42
N GLN A 67 -0.46 5.30 15.34
CA GLN A 67 0.03 5.64 14.00
C GLN A 67 -0.79 6.78 13.39
N LYS A 68 -0.17 7.96 13.31
CA LYS A 68 -0.56 9.07 12.43
C LYS A 68 0.34 9.21 11.19
N GLU A 69 1.32 8.32 11.00
CA GLU A 69 2.42 8.53 10.04
C GLU A 69 2.69 7.34 9.10
N LEU A 70 3.32 7.65 7.96
CA LEU A 70 3.81 6.72 6.95
C LEU A 70 4.70 5.65 7.58
N PHE A 71 4.32 4.38 7.40
CA PHE A 71 5.12 3.29 7.90
C PHE A 71 6.27 2.98 6.95
N VAL A 72 7.49 2.93 7.49
CA VAL A 72 8.68 2.61 6.73
C VAL A 72 9.20 1.24 7.13
N THR A 73 9.23 0.31 6.17
CA THR A 73 9.98 -0.94 6.30
C THR A 73 11.15 -1.00 5.33
N LYS A 74 12.12 -1.87 5.59
CA LYS A 74 13.25 -2.12 4.70
C LYS A 74 13.24 -3.58 4.31
N MET A 75 13.16 -3.86 3.01
CA MET A 75 13.25 -5.21 2.47
C MET A 75 14.32 -5.25 1.38
N ASN A 76 15.25 -6.21 1.46
CA ASN A 76 16.42 -6.30 0.57
C ASN A 76 17.18 -4.97 0.41
N SER A 77 17.40 -4.26 1.51
CA SER A 77 18.05 -2.93 1.57
C SER A 77 17.29 -1.77 0.90
N LYS A 78 16.10 -2.00 0.33
CA LYS A 78 15.24 -0.95 -0.22
C LYS A 78 14.22 -0.48 0.82
N LYS A 79 13.98 0.83 0.85
CA LYS A 79 12.99 1.47 1.74
C LYS A 79 11.61 1.34 1.09
N VAL A 80 10.63 0.83 1.82
CA VAL A 80 9.25 0.66 1.38
C VAL A 80 8.33 1.42 2.32
N TRP A 81 7.37 2.13 1.76
CA TRP A 81 6.32 2.84 2.48
C TRP A 81 5.01 2.07 2.46
N VAL A 82 4.34 2.04 3.61
CA VAL A 82 2.97 1.55 3.76
C VAL A 82 2.11 2.71 4.26
N MET A 83 1.09 3.05 3.48
CA MET A 83 0.15 4.13 3.76
C MET A 83 -1.24 3.56 4.04
N ASP A 84 -1.92 4.07 5.06
CA ASP A 84 -3.35 3.89 5.29
C ASP A 84 -4.04 5.24 5.12
N ASP A 85 -4.80 5.40 4.04
CA ASP A 85 -5.58 6.63 3.79
C ASP A 85 -7.01 6.51 4.38
N GLY A 86 -7.22 5.56 5.31
CA GLY A 86 -8.52 5.24 5.85
C GLY A 86 -9.39 4.37 4.93
N SER A 87 -9.23 4.48 3.60
CA SER A 87 -10.00 3.71 2.61
C SER A 87 -9.22 2.53 1.99
N VAL A 88 -7.90 2.64 1.88
CA VAL A 88 -7.02 1.67 1.23
C VAL A 88 -5.65 1.66 1.89
N PHE A 89 -5.02 0.48 1.89
CA PHE A 89 -3.62 0.33 2.24
C PHE A 89 -2.77 0.26 0.98
N THR A 90 -1.66 1.01 0.92
CA THR A 90 -0.80 1.06 -0.27
C THR A 90 0.66 0.82 0.08
N PHE A 91 1.28 -0.15 -0.58
CA PHE A 91 2.73 -0.36 -0.62
C PHE A 91 3.35 0.39 -1.79
N MET A 92 4.44 1.10 -1.55
CA MET A 92 5.16 1.84 -2.59
C MET A 92 6.60 2.12 -2.21
N PHE A 93 7.46 2.42 -3.19
CA PHE A 93 8.75 3.03 -2.88
C PHE A 93 8.54 4.51 -2.52
N PRO A 94 9.41 5.10 -1.68
CA PRO A 94 9.38 6.54 -1.39
C PRO A 94 9.51 7.42 -2.63
N GLU A 95 10.11 6.89 -3.71
CA GLU A 95 10.30 7.58 -4.99
C GLU A 95 9.01 7.63 -5.82
N ASP A 96 8.03 6.78 -5.52
CA ASP A 96 6.71 6.77 -6.17
C ASP A 96 5.71 7.75 -5.51
N TYR A 97 6.11 8.44 -4.43
CA TYR A 97 5.28 9.41 -3.67
C TYR A 97 5.63 10.85 -4.04
#